data_AF-A0A2P5AS46-F1
#
_entry.id   AF-A0A2P5AS46-F1
#
_cell.length_a   1.000
_cell.length_b   1.000
_cell.length_c   1.000
_cell.angle_alpha   90.00
_cell.angle_beta   90.00
_cell.angle_gamma   90.00
#
_symmetry.space_group_name_H-M   'P 1'
#
loop_
_entity.id
_entity.type
_entity.pdbx_description
1 polymer ?
#
loop_
_entity_poly.entity_id
_entity_poly.type
_entity_poly.pdbx_seq_one_letter_code
_entity_poly.pdbx_strand_id
1 'polypeptide(L)'
;MYNGIEEFLQSHNNQLMPIRYSYRHIRKMTKGFREKLGEGGFGSVYKGKLCSGHFVAIKMLGKSKGNGQDFINEVATIGRIHHVNVVRLIGFCVEGSKRALIYDFMSNGSLDKYIFSREGKNNSLSYKEIFDISLGVTRGIEYLHRGCDMQILHFDIKPHNILLDENFIPKVSDFGLARLYPLDNSIVSLTAARGTIGYIAPELFYKNIGGVSHKADVYSFGMLLMEMANRRKNVNANAENTSEIYFPLWIYDQLSKGKGVEIEDATDEETDTTNKMIIVALWCIQLKPCDRPTMSKVIEMLESNVESIQMPPKPSLYPQEEENHNIDNAQETACSSLAPSEEVSTEISLISNAY
;
A
#
# COMPACT_ATOMS: atom_id res chain seq x y z
N MET A 1 27.16 10.89 -1.33
CA MET A 1 26.23 9.75 -1.52
C MET A 1 26.73 8.49 -0.83
N TYR A 2 27.92 7.97 -1.17
CA TYR A 2 28.50 6.77 -0.51
C TYR A 2 28.73 6.98 0.99
N ASN A 3 29.32 8.13 1.39
CA ASN A 3 29.64 8.44 2.79
C ASN A 3 28.41 8.46 3.71
N GLY A 4 27.28 9.05 3.28
CA GLY A 4 26.07 9.11 4.11
C GLY A 4 25.39 7.75 4.34
N ILE A 5 25.51 6.80 3.41
CA ILE A 5 25.04 5.43 3.61
C ILE A 5 25.96 4.69 4.58
N GLU A 6 27.29 4.87 4.46
CA GLU A 6 28.23 4.25 5.39
C GLU A 6 28.13 4.80 6.81
N GLU A 7 27.97 6.11 6.99
CA GLU A 7 27.75 6.75 8.30
C GLU A 7 26.48 6.24 8.98
N PHE A 8 25.38 6.07 8.23
CA PHE A 8 24.14 5.48 8.75
C PHE A 8 24.32 4.04 9.21
N LEU A 9 25.05 3.22 8.44
CA LEU A 9 25.29 1.82 8.78
C LEU A 9 26.24 1.66 9.98
N GLN A 10 27.23 2.55 10.13
CA GLN A 10 28.21 2.50 11.22
C GLN A 10 27.60 2.92 12.58
N SER A 11 26.59 3.78 12.59
CA SER A 11 25.95 4.29 13.81
C SER A 11 24.98 3.31 14.51
N HIS A 12 24.66 2.16 13.91
CA HIS A 12 23.55 1.30 14.35
C HIS A 12 23.91 -0.19 14.54
N ASN A 13 25.09 -0.47 15.09
CA ASN A 13 25.68 -1.81 15.16
C ASN A 13 25.04 -2.71 16.26
N ASN A 14 23.85 -3.28 16.01
CA ASN A 14 23.16 -4.23 16.91
C ASN A 14 22.69 -5.53 16.19
N GLN A 15 22.48 -6.58 16.97
CA GLN A 15 22.29 -8.01 16.62
C GLN A 15 21.09 -8.36 15.71
N LEU A 16 20.26 -7.39 15.34
CA LEU A 16 19.04 -7.55 14.50
C LEU A 16 19.20 -6.99 13.08
N MET A 17 20.39 -6.51 12.69
CA MET A 17 20.59 -5.90 11.37
C MET A 17 20.67 -6.90 10.22
N PRO A 18 20.19 -6.52 9.01
CA PRO A 18 20.35 -7.35 7.82
C PRO A 18 21.83 -7.55 7.46
N ILE A 19 22.16 -8.72 6.93
CA ILE A 19 23.54 -9.09 6.63
C ILE A 19 24.07 -8.25 5.46
N ARG A 20 25.22 -7.60 5.65
CA ARG A 20 25.93 -6.91 4.57
C ARG A 20 26.69 -7.92 3.71
N TYR A 21 26.26 -8.07 2.46
CA TYR A 21 26.92 -8.89 1.44
C TYR A 21 27.78 -8.04 0.51
N SER A 22 28.82 -8.65 -0.02
CA SER A 22 29.62 -8.08 -1.12
C SER A 22 28.95 -8.33 -2.47
N TYR A 23 29.27 -7.53 -3.48
CA TYR A 23 28.72 -7.74 -4.81
C TYR A 23 29.14 -9.10 -5.41
N ARG A 24 30.32 -9.60 -5.01
CA ARG A 24 30.77 -10.96 -5.37
C ARG A 24 29.81 -12.01 -4.82
N HIS A 25 29.32 -11.86 -3.58
CA HIS A 25 28.29 -12.75 -3.03
C HIS A 25 27.00 -12.66 -3.83
N ILE A 26 26.56 -11.45 -4.19
CA ILE A 26 25.36 -11.25 -5.02
C ILE A 26 25.47 -12.00 -6.35
N ARG A 27 26.58 -11.82 -7.09
CA ARG A 27 26.81 -12.55 -8.35
C ARG A 27 26.80 -14.06 -8.17
N LYS A 28 27.37 -14.56 -7.07
CA LYS A 28 27.41 -16.00 -6.78
C LYS A 28 26.00 -16.53 -6.50
N MET A 29 25.24 -15.86 -5.63
CA MET A 29 23.88 -16.27 -5.26
C MET A 29 22.94 -16.33 -6.47
N THR A 30 23.05 -15.35 -7.38
CA THR A 30 22.22 -15.27 -8.61
C THR A 30 22.78 -16.07 -9.79
N LYS A 31 23.89 -16.79 -9.61
CA LYS A 31 24.63 -17.48 -10.68
C LYS A 31 24.89 -16.57 -11.89
N GLY A 32 25.29 -15.33 -11.62
CA GLY A 32 25.51 -14.31 -12.63
C GLY A 32 24.23 -13.68 -13.18
N PHE A 33 23.21 -13.48 -12.33
CA PHE A 33 21.92 -12.88 -12.70
C PHE A 33 21.12 -13.69 -13.72
N ARG A 34 21.19 -15.02 -13.62
CA ARG A 34 20.64 -15.95 -14.62
C ARG A 34 19.11 -15.95 -14.69
N GLU A 35 18.44 -15.85 -13.55
CA GLU A 35 16.97 -15.96 -13.45
C GLU A 35 16.39 -14.63 -12.99
N LYS A 36 15.83 -13.88 -13.93
CA LYS A 36 15.14 -12.60 -13.67
C LYS A 36 13.69 -12.89 -13.31
N LEU A 37 13.26 -12.38 -12.16
CA LEU A 37 11.89 -12.51 -11.65
C LEU A 37 10.99 -11.36 -12.10
N GLY A 38 11.56 -10.16 -12.30
CA GLY A 38 10.82 -8.98 -12.73
C GLY A 38 11.71 -7.75 -12.88
N GLU A 39 11.12 -6.67 -13.38
CA GLU A 39 11.73 -5.35 -13.51
C GLU A 39 10.67 -4.26 -13.41
N GLY A 40 11.01 -3.16 -12.76
CA GLY A 40 10.16 -1.98 -12.64
C GLY A 40 10.97 -0.72 -12.38
N GLY A 41 10.29 0.38 -12.02
CA GLY A 41 10.92 1.69 -11.81
C GLY A 41 12.04 1.71 -10.76
N PHE A 42 12.04 0.75 -9.84
CA PHE A 42 13.02 0.62 -8.77
C PHE A 42 14.19 -0.32 -9.10
N GLY A 43 14.18 -0.98 -10.26
CA GLY A 43 15.25 -1.86 -10.72
C GLY A 43 14.79 -3.27 -11.10
N SER A 44 15.75 -4.20 -11.15
CA SER A 44 15.53 -5.59 -11.58
C SER A 44 15.61 -6.55 -10.40
N VAL A 45 14.72 -7.53 -10.34
CA VAL A 45 14.70 -8.56 -9.28
C VAL A 45 15.14 -9.90 -9.87
N TYR A 46 16.01 -10.60 -9.16
CA TYR A 46 16.56 -11.89 -9.58
C TYR A 46 16.36 -12.96 -8.50
N LYS A 47 16.17 -14.21 -8.93
CA LYS A 47 16.20 -15.33 -8.00
C LYS A 47 17.64 -15.64 -7.64
N GLY A 48 17.88 -15.90 -6.35
CA GLY A 48 19.15 -16.33 -5.83
C GLY A 48 19.00 -17.50 -4.86
N LYS A 49 20.13 -18.10 -4.50
CA LYS A 49 20.20 -19.14 -3.47
C LYS A 49 21.34 -18.84 -2.50
N LEU A 50 21.04 -18.78 -1.21
CA LEU A 50 22.05 -18.64 -0.15
C LEU A 50 22.91 -19.90 -0.06
N CYS A 51 24.06 -19.81 0.62
CA CYS A 51 24.92 -20.98 0.85
C CYS A 51 24.23 -22.05 1.70
N SER A 52 23.30 -21.65 2.57
CA SER A 52 22.42 -22.56 3.33
C SER A 52 21.45 -23.35 2.46
N GLY A 53 21.29 -22.97 1.19
CA GLY A 53 20.33 -23.55 0.27
C GLY A 53 18.97 -22.84 0.23
N HIS A 54 18.74 -21.86 1.11
CA HIS A 54 17.52 -21.04 1.12
C HIS A 54 17.41 -20.16 -0.12
N PHE A 55 16.22 -20.10 -0.73
CA PHE A 55 15.98 -19.27 -1.91
C PHE A 55 15.67 -17.82 -1.52
N VAL A 56 16.19 -16.88 -2.31
CA VAL A 56 16.05 -15.44 -2.05
C VAL A 56 15.67 -14.67 -3.30
N ALA A 57 14.99 -13.55 -3.12
CA ALA A 57 14.77 -12.54 -4.17
C ALA A 57 15.78 -11.40 -3.98
N ILE A 58 16.56 -11.12 -5.01
CA ILE A 58 17.60 -10.08 -4.99
C ILE A 58 17.17 -8.92 -5.89
N LYS A 59 16.70 -7.84 -5.27
CA LYS A 59 16.34 -6.58 -5.93
C LYS A 59 17.61 -5.76 -6.16
N MET A 60 18.08 -5.73 -7.40
CA MET A 60 19.16 -4.86 -7.85
C MET A 60 18.60 -3.46 -8.11
N LEU A 61 19.00 -2.51 -7.28
CA LEU A 61 18.59 -1.12 -7.46
C LEU A 61 19.44 -0.50 -8.56
N GLY A 62 18.78 0.10 -9.56
CA GLY A 62 19.45 0.76 -10.67
C GLY A 62 20.27 1.98 -10.24
N LYS A 63 20.91 2.62 -11.23
CA LYS A 63 21.43 3.98 -11.08
C LYS A 63 20.22 4.92 -10.90
N SER A 64 19.77 5.08 -9.66
CA SER A 64 18.67 5.99 -9.34
C SER A 64 19.02 7.39 -9.83
N LYS A 65 18.07 8.08 -10.48
CA LYS A 65 18.18 9.54 -10.70
C LYS A 65 18.13 10.31 -9.36
N GLY A 66 17.66 9.68 -8.28
CA GLY A 66 17.60 10.24 -6.93
C GLY A 66 18.79 9.87 -6.02
N ASN A 67 18.82 10.47 -4.83
CA ASN A 67 19.93 10.44 -3.87
C ASN A 67 20.17 9.09 -3.16
N GLY A 68 19.51 8.00 -3.57
CA GLY A 68 19.57 6.70 -2.90
C GLY A 68 18.68 6.57 -1.66
N GLN A 69 17.73 7.50 -1.47
CA GLN A 69 16.86 7.54 -0.30
C GLN A 69 16.02 6.26 -0.16
N ASP A 70 15.50 5.69 -1.25
CA ASP A 70 14.69 4.46 -1.20
C ASP A 70 15.47 3.29 -0.61
N PHE A 71 16.76 3.17 -0.94
CA PHE A 71 17.64 2.16 -0.36
C PHE A 71 17.81 2.36 1.15
N ILE A 72 18.07 3.60 1.57
CA ILE A 72 18.21 3.94 2.99
C ILE A 72 16.88 3.67 3.72
N ASN A 73 15.75 4.06 3.14
CA ASN A 73 14.43 3.81 3.72
C ASN A 73 14.17 2.32 3.89
N GLU A 74 14.38 1.50 2.86
CA GLU A 74 14.17 0.04 2.95
C GLU A 74 15.07 -0.56 4.05
N VAL A 75 16.38 -0.28 4.04
CA VAL A 75 17.30 -0.83 5.06
C VAL A 75 16.97 -0.34 6.48
N ALA A 76 16.64 0.95 6.65
CA ALA A 76 16.32 1.55 7.94
C ALA A 76 14.97 1.07 8.50
N THR A 77 13.99 0.84 7.63
CA THR A 77 12.60 0.52 8.01
C THR A 77 12.43 -0.98 8.19
N ILE A 78 12.65 -1.78 7.14
CA ILE A 78 12.36 -3.22 7.18
C ILE A 78 13.50 -4.05 7.74
N GLY A 79 14.69 -3.47 7.86
CA GLY A 79 15.85 -4.18 8.40
C GLY A 79 15.72 -4.58 9.87
N ARG A 80 14.76 -4.03 10.61
CA ARG A 80 14.56 -4.27 12.05
C ARG A 80 13.28 -5.01 12.39
N ILE A 81 12.45 -5.31 11.41
CA ILE A 81 11.12 -5.86 11.65
C ILE A 81 11.04 -7.33 11.22
N HIS A 82 10.26 -8.09 11.97
CA HIS A 82 10.00 -9.49 11.67
C HIS A 82 8.56 -9.81 12.02
N HIS A 83 7.74 -10.04 11.00
CA HIS A 83 6.33 -10.36 11.18
C HIS A 83 5.89 -11.38 10.12
N VAL A 84 4.97 -12.27 10.49
CA VAL A 84 4.50 -13.34 9.60
C VAL A 84 3.85 -12.81 8.31
N ASN A 85 3.34 -11.58 8.33
CA ASN A 85 2.71 -10.94 7.16
C ASN A 85 3.49 -9.77 6.56
N VAL A 86 4.80 -9.69 6.83
CA VAL A 86 5.69 -8.67 6.24
C VAL A 86 6.91 -9.37 5.65
N VAL A 87 7.34 -8.96 4.46
CA VAL A 87 8.49 -9.58 3.78
C VAL A 87 9.76 -9.39 4.61
N ARG A 88 10.59 -10.42 4.75
CA ARG A 88 11.82 -10.30 5.52
C ARG A 88 12.96 -9.80 4.63
N LEU A 89 13.59 -8.70 5.02
CA LEU A 89 14.90 -8.29 4.50
C LEU A 89 15.99 -9.10 5.20
N ILE A 90 16.65 -9.99 4.44
CA ILE A 90 17.74 -10.83 4.94
C ILE A 90 19.06 -10.07 4.96
N GLY A 91 19.28 -9.24 3.95
CA GLY A 91 20.54 -8.55 3.78
C GLY A 91 20.53 -7.51 2.68
N PHE A 92 21.65 -6.83 2.53
CA PHE A 92 21.86 -5.82 1.51
C PHE A 92 23.28 -5.85 0.98
N CYS A 93 23.52 -5.18 -0.16
CA CYS A 93 24.84 -4.92 -0.71
C CYS A 93 24.94 -3.44 -1.05
N VAL A 94 26.06 -2.80 -0.67
CA VAL A 94 26.43 -1.45 -1.10
C VAL A 94 27.93 -1.44 -1.39
N GLU A 95 28.28 -1.38 -2.68
CA GLU A 95 29.65 -1.26 -3.18
C GLU A 95 29.69 -0.28 -4.36
N GLY A 96 30.12 0.96 -4.10
CA GLY A 96 30.06 2.05 -5.08
C GLY A 96 28.62 2.27 -5.58
N SER A 97 28.39 2.10 -6.88
CA SER A 97 27.06 2.24 -7.50
C SER A 97 26.21 0.97 -7.43
N LYS A 98 26.76 -0.15 -6.94
CA LYS A 98 26.08 -1.44 -6.88
C LYS A 98 25.33 -1.55 -5.57
N ARG A 99 24.01 -1.46 -5.65
CA ARG A 99 23.10 -1.57 -4.51
C ARG A 99 22.14 -2.74 -4.73
N ALA A 100 21.99 -3.58 -3.73
CA ALA A 100 21.07 -4.71 -3.78
C ALA A 100 20.40 -4.92 -2.42
N LEU A 101 19.16 -5.41 -2.46
CA LEU A 101 18.41 -5.84 -1.30
C LEU A 101 18.04 -7.32 -1.48
N ILE A 102 18.18 -8.11 -0.42
CA ILE A 102 18.04 -9.55 -0.43
C ILE A 102 16.89 -9.91 0.49
N TYR A 103 15.82 -10.45 -0.09
CA TYR A 103 14.58 -10.82 0.57
C TYR A 103 14.37 -12.33 0.55
N ASP A 104 13.54 -12.83 1.46
CA ASP A 104 12.97 -14.17 1.32
C ASP A 104 12.24 -14.29 -0.04
N PHE A 105 12.42 -15.43 -0.72
CA PHE A 105 11.76 -15.67 -2.01
C PHE A 105 10.32 -16.12 -1.80
N MET A 106 9.37 -15.42 -2.45
CA MET A 106 7.94 -15.71 -2.41
C MET A 106 7.56 -16.52 -3.65
N SER A 107 7.31 -17.82 -3.49
CA SER A 107 7.19 -18.75 -4.62
C SER A 107 5.93 -18.55 -5.45
N ASN A 108 4.85 -18.08 -4.85
CA ASN A 108 3.58 -17.80 -5.53
C ASN A 108 3.55 -16.38 -6.13
N GLY A 109 4.57 -15.55 -5.88
CA GLY A 109 4.67 -14.22 -6.45
C GLY A 109 3.62 -13.26 -5.89
N SER A 110 3.19 -12.29 -6.70
CA SER A 110 2.31 -11.20 -6.27
C SER A 110 0.82 -11.51 -6.43
N LEU A 111 0.00 -10.93 -5.56
CA LEU A 111 -1.46 -11.15 -5.47
C LEU A 111 -2.22 -10.69 -6.72
N ASP A 112 -1.74 -9.67 -7.43
CA ASP A 112 -2.31 -9.17 -8.68
C ASP A 112 -2.53 -10.26 -9.75
N LYS A 113 -1.67 -11.29 -9.75
CA LYS A 113 -1.77 -12.45 -10.66
C LYS A 113 -3.00 -13.31 -10.41
N TYR A 114 -3.57 -13.26 -9.21
CA TYR A 114 -4.66 -14.11 -8.77
C TYR A 114 -6.01 -13.39 -8.79
N ILE A 115 -6.04 -12.09 -8.44
CA ILE A 115 -7.30 -11.34 -8.33
C ILE A 115 -7.80 -10.73 -9.65
N PHE A 116 -6.95 -10.61 -10.68
CA PHE A 116 -7.34 -10.01 -11.97
C PHE A 116 -7.38 -10.99 -13.15
N SER A 117 -7.02 -12.26 -12.95
CA SER A 117 -6.96 -13.23 -14.04
C SER A 117 -8.36 -13.70 -14.43
N ARG A 118 -8.91 -13.17 -15.52
CA ARG A 118 -10.07 -13.77 -16.20
C ARG A 118 -9.58 -14.82 -17.22
N GLU A 119 -10.24 -15.98 -17.16
CA GLU A 119 -10.23 -17.09 -18.13
C GLU A 119 -8.96 -17.98 -18.20
N GLY A 120 -9.16 -19.29 -17.96
CA GLY A 120 -8.36 -20.35 -18.58
C GLY A 120 -7.09 -20.82 -17.87
N LYS A 121 -6.77 -20.36 -16.66
CA LYS A 121 -5.65 -20.90 -15.86
C LYS A 121 -6.17 -21.42 -14.53
N ASN A 122 -5.81 -22.68 -14.19
CA ASN A 122 -6.12 -23.43 -12.96
C ASN A 122 -5.56 -22.80 -11.65
N ASN A 123 -5.34 -21.48 -11.61
CA ASN A 123 -4.66 -20.77 -10.51
C ASN A 123 -5.58 -19.70 -9.87
N SER A 124 -6.88 -19.95 -9.75
CA SER A 124 -7.79 -19.05 -9.04
C SER A 124 -7.83 -19.38 -7.55
N LEU A 125 -7.73 -18.36 -6.70
CA LEU A 125 -7.94 -18.48 -5.25
C LEU A 125 -9.43 -18.62 -4.95
N SER A 126 -9.78 -19.49 -4.01
CA SER A 126 -11.14 -19.59 -3.44
C SER A 126 -11.52 -18.33 -2.65
N TYR A 127 -12.81 -18.14 -2.37
CA TYR A 127 -13.29 -17.00 -1.57
C TYR A 127 -12.70 -17.00 -0.17
N LYS A 128 -12.61 -18.20 0.44
CA LYS A 128 -11.96 -18.38 1.74
C LYS A 128 -10.48 -17.98 1.71
N GLU A 129 -9.71 -18.43 0.72
CA GLU A 129 -8.30 -18.05 0.61
C GLU A 129 -8.12 -16.54 0.42
N ILE A 130 -8.98 -15.91 -0.38
CA ILE A 130 -8.98 -14.45 -0.55
C ILE A 130 -9.26 -13.74 0.78
N PHE A 131 -10.22 -14.23 1.56
CA PHE A 131 -10.51 -13.70 2.89
C PHE A 131 -9.32 -13.88 3.85
N ASP A 132 -8.74 -15.08 3.93
CA ASP A 132 -7.59 -15.38 4.79
C ASP A 132 -6.36 -14.52 4.42
N ILE A 133 -6.12 -14.33 3.12
CA ILE A 133 -5.10 -13.42 2.59
C ILE A 133 -5.43 -11.98 3.02
N SER A 134 -6.67 -11.54 2.91
CA SER A 134 -7.05 -10.17 3.29
C SER A 134 -6.76 -9.91 4.78
N LEU A 135 -7.11 -10.86 5.64
CA LEU A 135 -6.88 -10.78 7.08
C LEU A 135 -5.38 -10.79 7.41
N GLY A 136 -4.59 -11.61 6.71
CA GLY A 136 -3.13 -11.62 6.81
C GLY A 136 -2.52 -10.27 6.42
N VAL A 137 -2.98 -9.66 5.33
CA VAL A 137 -2.55 -8.31 4.92
C VAL A 137 -2.93 -7.28 5.99
N THR A 138 -4.16 -7.32 6.51
CA THR A 138 -4.61 -6.42 7.59
C THR A 138 -3.71 -6.51 8.81
N ARG A 139 -3.37 -7.74 9.27
CA ARG A 139 -2.45 -7.99 10.39
C ARG A 139 -1.04 -7.46 10.10
N GLY A 140 -0.56 -7.63 8.88
CA GLY A 140 0.73 -7.06 8.44
C GLY A 140 0.78 -5.54 8.56
N ILE A 141 -0.26 -4.85 8.08
CA ILE A 141 -0.34 -3.38 8.14
C ILE A 141 -0.55 -2.90 9.59
N GLU A 142 -1.37 -3.59 10.38
CA GLU A 142 -1.58 -3.28 11.80
C GLU A 142 -0.27 -3.33 12.59
N TYR A 143 0.55 -4.36 12.35
CA TYR A 143 1.88 -4.47 12.93
C TYR A 143 2.80 -3.31 12.53
N LEU A 144 2.74 -2.85 11.26
CA LEU A 144 3.50 -1.67 10.83
C LEU A 144 3.03 -0.39 11.55
N HIS A 145 1.73 -0.27 11.80
CA HIS A 145 1.14 0.94 12.39
C HIS A 145 1.34 1.03 13.90
N ARG A 146 1.32 -0.10 14.61
CA ARG A 146 1.25 -0.17 16.08
C ARG A 146 2.16 -1.21 16.73
N GLY A 147 2.61 -2.21 15.99
CA GLY A 147 3.43 -3.32 16.52
C GLY A 147 4.94 -3.04 16.57
N CYS A 148 5.37 -1.86 16.13
CA CYS A 148 6.77 -1.43 16.08
C CYS A 148 7.01 -0.24 17.03
N ASP A 149 8.25 -0.05 17.49
CA ASP A 149 8.66 1.09 18.34
C ASP A 149 8.40 2.46 17.67
N MET A 150 8.43 2.47 16.34
CA MET A 150 8.04 3.59 15.50
C MET A 150 6.95 3.15 14.55
N GLN A 151 6.01 4.05 14.28
CA GLN A 151 4.99 3.82 13.28
C GLN A 151 5.60 3.81 11.88
N ILE A 152 5.34 2.76 11.11
CA ILE A 152 5.77 2.61 9.73
C ILE A 152 4.58 2.86 8.81
N LEU A 153 4.64 3.93 8.03
CA LEU A 153 3.67 4.20 6.95
C LEU A 153 4.24 3.66 5.65
N HIS A 154 3.48 2.82 4.96
CA HIS A 154 3.92 2.11 3.76
C HIS A 154 3.81 2.96 2.49
N PHE A 155 2.70 3.67 2.30
CA PHE A 155 2.33 4.51 1.15
C PHE A 155 2.17 3.82 -0.21
N ASP A 156 2.46 2.52 -0.32
CA ASP A 156 2.31 1.78 -1.59
C ASP A 156 1.61 0.42 -1.42
N ILE A 157 0.55 0.38 -0.60
CA ILE A 157 -0.28 -0.83 -0.45
C ILE A 157 -1.11 -1.02 -1.72
N LYS A 158 -0.86 -2.12 -2.43
CA LYS A 158 -1.54 -2.49 -3.69
C LYS A 158 -1.31 -3.99 -3.98
N PRO A 159 -2.11 -4.63 -4.85
CA PRO A 159 -2.01 -6.06 -5.13
C PRO A 159 -0.61 -6.53 -5.55
N HIS A 160 0.11 -5.72 -6.33
CA HIS A 160 1.47 -6.05 -6.78
C HIS A 160 2.49 -6.17 -5.64
N ASN A 161 2.26 -5.42 -4.55
CA ASN A 161 3.16 -5.36 -3.39
C ASN A 161 2.75 -6.33 -2.28
N ILE A 162 1.70 -7.13 -2.48
CA ILE A 162 1.36 -8.26 -1.61
C ILE A 162 1.92 -9.52 -2.25
N LEU A 163 2.97 -10.08 -1.65
CA LEU A 163 3.58 -11.32 -2.12
C LEU A 163 3.05 -12.53 -1.34
N LEU A 164 3.06 -13.69 -1.98
CA LEU A 164 2.52 -14.93 -1.43
C LEU A 164 3.64 -15.97 -1.34
N ASP A 165 3.84 -16.51 -0.13
CA ASP A 165 4.76 -17.62 0.08
C ASP A 165 4.17 -18.95 -0.41
N GLU A 166 4.88 -20.06 -0.24
CA GLU A 166 4.48 -21.40 -0.69
C GLU A 166 3.12 -21.87 -0.17
N ASN A 167 2.67 -21.34 0.98
CA ASN A 167 1.40 -21.68 1.62
C ASN A 167 0.34 -20.60 1.41
N PHE A 168 0.55 -19.68 0.45
CA PHE A 168 -0.31 -18.53 0.19
C PHE A 168 -0.45 -17.57 1.37
N ILE A 169 0.51 -17.57 2.32
CA ILE A 169 0.51 -16.58 3.39
C ILE A 169 1.00 -15.25 2.80
N PRO A 170 0.23 -14.16 2.97
CA PRO A 170 0.57 -12.86 2.39
C PRO A 170 1.69 -12.18 3.16
N LYS A 171 2.58 -11.53 2.42
CA LYS A 171 3.65 -10.66 2.90
C LYS A 171 3.52 -9.28 2.25
N VAL A 172 3.31 -8.25 3.06
CA VAL A 172 3.46 -6.86 2.61
C VAL A 172 4.92 -6.61 2.21
N SER A 173 5.15 -6.02 1.05
CA SER A 173 6.47 -5.83 0.45
C SER A 173 6.61 -4.45 -0.21
N ASP A 174 7.83 -4.14 -0.65
CA ASP A 174 8.22 -2.88 -1.31
C ASP A 174 8.12 -1.62 -0.45
N PHE A 175 9.07 -1.49 0.48
CA PHE A 175 9.14 -0.41 1.46
C PHE A 175 9.90 0.83 0.95
N GLY A 176 10.12 0.97 -0.36
CA GLY A 176 10.87 2.09 -0.94
C GLY A 176 10.29 3.47 -0.58
N LEU A 177 8.95 3.55 -0.51
CA LEU A 177 8.21 4.75 -0.16
C LEU A 177 7.93 4.88 1.34
N ALA A 178 8.25 3.86 2.13
CA ALA A 178 7.90 3.79 3.54
C ALA A 178 8.62 4.85 4.39
N ARG A 179 8.02 5.24 5.51
CA ARG A 179 8.61 6.20 6.46
C ARG A 179 8.31 5.84 7.90
N LEU A 180 9.26 6.14 8.77
CA LEU A 180 9.20 5.97 10.22
C LEU A 180 8.71 7.27 10.88
N TYR A 181 7.74 7.16 11.78
CA TYR A 181 7.24 8.27 12.58
C TYR A 181 7.15 7.90 14.06
N PRO A 182 7.33 8.86 14.99
CA PRO A 182 7.01 8.65 16.39
C PRO A 182 5.53 8.29 16.58
N LEU A 183 5.23 7.41 17.52
CA LEU A 183 3.85 6.96 17.80
C LEU A 183 2.92 8.13 18.21
N ASP A 184 3.48 9.17 18.85
CA ASP A 184 2.72 10.31 19.38
C ASP A 184 2.39 11.38 18.33
N ASN A 185 3.02 11.34 17.15
CA ASN A 185 2.76 12.29 16.06
C ASN A 185 1.84 11.67 15.01
N SER A 186 0.58 12.10 15.01
CA SER A 186 -0.43 11.60 14.08
C SER A 186 -0.33 12.22 12.68
N ILE A 187 0.24 13.43 12.54
CA ILE A 187 0.30 14.16 11.27
C ILE A 187 1.72 14.17 10.71
N VAL A 188 1.81 13.75 9.46
CA VAL A 188 3.03 13.64 8.67
C VAL A 188 3.18 14.86 7.78
N SER A 189 4.32 15.56 7.89
CA SER A 189 4.73 16.54 6.89
C SER A 189 5.33 15.83 5.68
N LEU A 190 4.67 15.98 4.54
CA LEU A 190 5.06 15.38 3.27
C LEU A 190 5.47 16.46 2.27
N THR A 191 6.67 16.32 1.70
CA THR A 191 7.20 17.27 0.71
C THR A 191 6.69 17.03 -0.71
N ALA A 192 6.15 15.84 -1.00
CA ALA A 192 5.53 15.50 -2.29
C ALA A 192 4.53 14.34 -2.12
N ALA A 193 3.51 14.31 -2.98
CA ALA A 193 2.61 13.16 -3.09
C ALA A 193 3.39 11.93 -3.57
N ARG A 194 3.06 10.75 -3.01
CA ARG A 194 3.72 9.46 -3.30
C ARG A 194 2.72 8.33 -3.22
N GLY A 195 3.01 7.25 -3.94
CA GLY A 195 2.18 6.04 -4.01
C GLY A 195 1.76 5.74 -5.45
N THR A 196 0.87 4.76 -5.61
CA THR A 196 0.36 4.33 -6.91
C THR A 196 -1.03 4.89 -7.17
N ILE A 197 -1.23 5.53 -8.33
CA ILE A 197 -2.53 6.06 -8.76
C ILE A 197 -3.62 4.97 -8.63
N GLY A 198 -4.77 5.34 -8.06
CA GLY A 198 -5.85 4.42 -7.72
C GLY A 198 -5.82 3.90 -6.27
N TYR A 199 -4.68 3.99 -5.58
CA TYR A 199 -4.53 3.61 -4.16
C TYR A 199 -4.12 4.80 -3.27
N ILE A 200 -3.73 5.93 -3.85
CA ILE A 200 -3.32 7.13 -3.09
C ILE A 200 -4.53 7.74 -2.38
N ALA A 201 -4.38 8.00 -1.09
CA ALA A 201 -5.41 8.60 -0.26
C ALA A 201 -5.64 10.09 -0.64
N PRO A 202 -6.89 10.58 -0.64
CA PRO A 202 -7.24 11.93 -1.08
C PRO A 202 -6.48 13.05 -0.36
N GLU A 203 -6.17 12.89 0.93
CA GLU A 203 -5.49 13.91 1.75
C GLU A 203 -4.03 14.17 1.32
N LEU A 204 -3.45 13.31 0.46
CA LEU A 204 -2.15 13.58 -0.16
C LEU A 204 -2.23 14.66 -1.26
N PHE A 205 -3.43 14.94 -1.77
CA PHE A 205 -3.69 15.99 -2.76
C PHE A 205 -4.53 17.14 -2.19
N TYR A 206 -5.51 16.82 -1.36
CA TYR A 206 -6.44 17.76 -0.74
C TYR A 206 -6.03 18.04 0.71
N LYS A 207 -5.27 19.13 0.93
CA LYS A 207 -4.79 19.49 2.28
C LYS A 207 -5.91 19.96 3.23
N ASN A 208 -7.09 20.31 2.69
CA ASN A 208 -8.23 20.82 3.45
C ASN A 208 -9.09 19.73 4.10
N ILE A 209 -8.90 18.44 3.78
CA ILE A 209 -9.71 17.33 4.33
C ILE A 209 -9.03 16.58 5.48
N GLY A 210 -7.78 16.92 5.81
CA GLY A 210 -7.04 16.34 6.93
C GLY A 210 -5.53 16.23 6.67
N GLY A 211 -4.78 15.95 7.73
CA GLY A 211 -3.33 15.69 7.65
C GLY A 211 -3.02 14.25 7.24
N VAL A 212 -1.89 14.04 6.55
CA VAL A 212 -1.43 12.70 6.18
C VAL A 212 -1.03 11.93 7.44
N SER A 213 -1.45 10.66 7.54
CA SER A 213 -1.20 9.79 8.69
C SER A 213 -1.21 8.32 8.25
N HIS A 214 -1.14 7.37 9.21
CA HIS A 214 -1.38 5.95 8.94
C HIS A 214 -2.73 5.66 8.25
N LYS A 215 -3.69 6.60 8.32
CA LYS A 215 -4.97 6.52 7.60
C LYS A 215 -4.82 6.55 6.08
N ALA A 216 -3.68 7.00 5.55
CA ALA A 216 -3.39 6.89 4.13
C ALA A 216 -3.24 5.42 3.70
N ASP A 217 -2.54 4.60 4.50
CA ASP A 217 -2.42 3.16 4.26
C ASP A 217 -3.76 2.44 4.44
N VAL A 218 -4.60 2.90 5.38
CA VAL A 218 -5.97 2.37 5.55
C VAL A 218 -6.77 2.58 4.28
N TYR A 219 -6.70 3.76 3.66
CA TYR A 219 -7.36 4.02 2.38
C TYR A 219 -6.85 3.09 1.27
N SER A 220 -5.52 2.98 1.11
CA SER A 220 -4.92 2.09 0.12
C SER A 220 -5.32 0.62 0.36
N PHE A 221 -5.40 0.18 1.61
CA PHE A 221 -5.92 -1.12 1.99
C PHE A 221 -7.39 -1.28 1.62
N GLY A 222 -8.24 -0.27 1.85
CA GLY A 222 -9.63 -0.30 1.44
C GLY A 222 -9.79 -0.51 -0.07
N MET A 223 -9.00 0.19 -0.87
CA MET A 223 -8.97 0.01 -2.33
C MET A 223 -8.53 -1.40 -2.72
N LEU A 224 -7.48 -1.94 -2.09
CA LEU A 224 -7.02 -3.32 -2.27
C LEU A 224 -8.11 -4.34 -1.88
N LEU A 225 -8.72 -4.18 -0.71
CA LEU A 225 -9.75 -5.09 -0.19
C LEU A 225 -10.97 -5.13 -1.11
N MET A 226 -11.35 -3.99 -1.67
CA MET A 226 -12.41 -3.89 -2.68
C MET A 226 -12.09 -4.72 -3.94
N GLU A 227 -10.86 -4.63 -4.46
CA GLU A 227 -10.45 -5.41 -5.63
C GLU A 227 -10.35 -6.91 -5.33
N MET A 228 -9.93 -7.28 -4.12
CA MET A 228 -9.89 -8.66 -3.67
C MET A 228 -11.30 -9.26 -3.61
N ALA A 229 -12.25 -8.55 -3.00
CA ALA A 229 -13.64 -8.99 -2.89
C ALA A 229 -14.34 -9.11 -4.25
N ASN A 230 -14.06 -8.16 -5.16
CA ASN A 230 -14.70 -8.07 -6.48
C ASN A 230 -13.99 -8.89 -7.57
N ARG A 231 -12.76 -9.37 -7.32
CA ARG A 231 -11.88 -10.06 -8.29
C ARG A 231 -11.76 -9.32 -9.63
N ARG A 232 -11.77 -7.99 -9.58
CA ARG A 232 -11.55 -7.08 -10.72
C ARG A 232 -11.04 -5.74 -10.24
N LYS A 233 -10.48 -4.95 -11.16
CA LYS A 233 -10.00 -3.59 -10.86
C LYS A 233 -11.16 -2.66 -10.49
N ASN A 234 -10.90 -1.72 -9.59
CA ASN A 234 -11.91 -0.75 -9.11
C ASN A 234 -12.38 0.24 -10.19
N VAL A 235 -11.52 0.52 -11.18
CA VAL A 235 -11.88 1.34 -12.36
C VAL A 235 -12.05 0.41 -13.54
N ASN A 236 -13.25 0.41 -14.13
CA ASN A 236 -13.53 -0.31 -15.36
C ASN A 236 -13.67 0.68 -16.52
N ALA A 237 -12.57 0.94 -17.23
CA ALA A 237 -12.56 1.83 -18.39
C ALA A 237 -13.43 1.32 -19.56
N ASN A 238 -13.86 0.06 -19.53
CA ASN A 238 -14.67 -0.58 -20.56
C ASN A 238 -16.14 -0.73 -20.14
N ALA A 239 -16.59 -0.09 -19.05
CA ALA A 239 -17.98 -0.14 -18.62
C ALA A 239 -18.87 0.66 -19.60
N GLU A 240 -19.98 0.06 -20.03
CA GLU A 240 -20.92 0.68 -20.98
C GLU A 240 -21.76 1.80 -20.32
N ASN A 241 -21.92 1.75 -18.99
CA ASN A 241 -22.64 2.74 -18.20
C ASN A 241 -21.68 3.59 -17.35
N THR A 242 -21.89 4.91 -17.36
CA THR A 242 -21.09 5.86 -16.56
C THR A 242 -21.19 5.63 -15.05
N SER A 243 -22.31 5.07 -14.59
CA SER A 243 -22.57 4.71 -13.19
C SER A 243 -21.77 3.49 -12.70
N GLU A 244 -21.14 2.72 -13.59
CA GLU A 244 -20.32 1.55 -13.28
C GLU A 244 -18.81 1.82 -13.39
N ILE A 245 -18.42 3.01 -13.83
CA ILE A 245 -17.01 3.38 -14.06
C ILE A 245 -16.18 3.30 -12.77
N TYR A 246 -16.77 3.73 -11.64
CA TYR A 246 -16.14 3.67 -10.33
C TYR A 246 -16.88 2.72 -9.40
N PHE A 247 -16.33 1.52 -9.26
CA PHE A 247 -16.97 0.41 -8.56
C PHE A 247 -17.40 0.74 -7.11
N PRO A 248 -16.59 1.44 -6.29
CA PRO A 248 -16.99 1.70 -4.90
C PRO A 248 -18.28 2.53 -4.74
N LEU A 249 -18.55 3.49 -5.65
CA LEU A 249 -19.80 4.25 -5.61
C LEU A 249 -20.99 3.38 -6.03
N TRP A 250 -20.81 2.60 -7.09
CA TRP A 250 -21.84 1.70 -7.61
C TRP A 250 -22.27 0.66 -6.58
N ILE A 251 -21.30 -0.03 -5.95
CA ILE A 251 -21.60 -1.12 -5.01
C ILE A 251 -22.25 -0.60 -3.73
N TYR A 252 -21.89 0.60 -3.29
CA TYR A 252 -22.56 1.26 -2.18
C TYR A 252 -24.07 1.44 -2.45
N ASP A 253 -24.44 1.87 -3.66
CA ASP A 253 -25.83 2.08 -4.04
C ASP A 253 -26.63 0.77 -4.18
N GLN A 254 -25.96 -0.37 -4.43
CA GLN A 254 -26.60 -1.69 -4.38
C GLN A 254 -26.81 -2.14 -2.93
N LEU A 255 -25.75 -2.12 -2.11
CA LEU A 255 -25.80 -2.58 -0.71
C LEU A 255 -26.79 -1.77 0.12
N SER A 256 -26.85 -0.44 -0.07
CA SER A 256 -27.81 0.43 0.62
C SER A 256 -29.28 0.15 0.27
N LYS A 257 -29.55 -0.52 -0.86
CA LYS A 257 -30.88 -0.99 -1.27
C LYS A 257 -31.18 -2.43 -0.82
N GLY A 258 -30.31 -3.01 0.00
CA GLY A 258 -30.38 -4.42 0.40
C GLY A 258 -30.00 -5.40 -0.70
N LYS A 259 -29.33 -4.93 -1.77
CA LYS A 259 -28.81 -5.78 -2.85
C LYS A 259 -27.33 -6.08 -2.59
N GLY A 260 -26.99 -7.36 -2.42
CA GLY A 260 -25.60 -7.82 -2.32
C GLY A 260 -24.89 -7.84 -3.67
N VAL A 261 -23.63 -8.27 -3.66
CA VAL A 261 -22.99 -8.72 -4.91
C VAL A 261 -23.64 -10.05 -5.31
N GLU A 262 -24.25 -10.12 -6.48
CA GLU A 262 -24.61 -11.40 -7.10
C GLU A 262 -23.33 -12.07 -7.59
N ILE A 263 -22.93 -13.15 -6.93
CA ILE A 263 -21.77 -13.94 -7.28
C ILE A 263 -22.25 -15.28 -7.81
N GLU A 264 -22.13 -15.50 -9.13
CA GLU A 264 -22.43 -16.79 -9.74
C GLU A 264 -21.57 -17.89 -9.09
N ASP A 265 -22.20 -19.03 -8.79
CA ASP A 265 -21.58 -20.22 -8.19
C ASP A 265 -20.97 -20.05 -6.77
N ALA A 266 -21.31 -18.99 -6.02
CA ALA A 266 -20.91 -18.84 -4.61
C ALA A 266 -21.98 -19.36 -3.63
N THR A 267 -21.52 -19.88 -2.49
CA THR A 267 -22.39 -20.20 -1.35
C THR A 267 -22.86 -18.92 -0.64
N ASP A 268 -23.92 -19.03 0.18
CA ASP A 268 -24.41 -17.91 1.00
C ASP A 268 -23.30 -17.38 1.94
N GLU A 269 -22.52 -18.27 2.55
CA GLU A 269 -21.40 -17.90 3.43
C GLU A 269 -20.29 -17.13 2.69
N GLU A 270 -19.98 -17.52 1.46
CA GLU A 270 -18.99 -16.82 0.62
C GLU A 270 -19.51 -15.45 0.15
N THR A 271 -20.82 -15.35 -0.12
CA THR A 271 -21.49 -14.10 -0.46
C THR A 271 -21.49 -13.14 0.73
N ASP A 272 -21.82 -13.61 1.93
CA ASP A 272 -21.78 -12.84 3.16
C ASP A 272 -20.36 -12.37 3.50
N THR A 273 -19.37 -13.25 3.33
CA THR A 273 -17.95 -12.91 3.50
C THR A 273 -17.53 -11.82 2.52
N THR A 274 -17.94 -11.92 1.26
CA THR A 274 -17.63 -10.92 0.23
C THR A 274 -18.30 -9.58 0.53
N ASN A 275 -19.58 -9.57 0.90
CA ASN A 275 -20.31 -8.36 1.29
C ASN A 275 -19.65 -7.71 2.51
N LYS A 276 -19.26 -8.49 3.52
CA LYS A 276 -18.51 -8.00 4.68
C LYS A 276 -17.21 -7.32 4.28
N MET A 277 -16.40 -7.94 3.42
CA MET A 277 -15.16 -7.34 2.91
C MET A 277 -15.42 -6.00 2.20
N ILE A 278 -16.49 -5.91 1.41
CA ILE A 278 -16.88 -4.69 0.70
C ILE A 278 -17.30 -3.58 1.67
N ILE A 279 -18.12 -3.90 2.68
CA ILE A 279 -18.55 -2.93 3.70
C ILE A 279 -17.34 -2.39 4.46
N VAL A 280 -16.41 -3.26 4.86
CA VAL A 280 -15.16 -2.86 5.51
C VAL A 280 -14.29 -2.01 4.58
N ALA A 281 -14.20 -2.36 3.29
CA ALA A 281 -13.49 -1.56 2.31
C ALA A 281 -14.11 -0.16 2.17
N LEU A 282 -15.44 -0.04 2.13
CA LEU A 282 -16.16 1.23 2.08
C LEU A 282 -15.87 2.12 3.31
N TRP A 283 -15.74 1.54 4.50
CA TRP A 283 -15.28 2.25 5.70
C TRP A 283 -13.83 2.75 5.56
N CYS A 284 -12.97 1.96 4.94
CA CYS A 284 -11.56 2.30 4.77
C CYS A 284 -11.33 3.42 3.75
N ILE A 285 -12.19 3.59 2.76
CA ILE A 285 -12.01 4.57 1.66
C ILE A 285 -12.75 5.90 1.87
N GLN A 286 -13.19 6.20 3.10
CA GLN A 286 -13.85 7.48 3.40
C GLN A 286 -12.95 8.67 3.05
N LEU A 287 -13.56 9.77 2.58
CA LEU A 287 -12.82 10.95 2.11
C LEU A 287 -11.94 11.52 3.22
N LYS A 288 -12.53 11.81 4.39
CA LYS A 288 -11.80 12.35 5.54
C LYS A 288 -11.02 11.24 6.26
N PRO A 289 -9.74 11.43 6.57
CA PRO A 289 -8.93 10.42 7.27
C PRO A 289 -9.47 10.05 8.66
N CYS A 290 -10.13 10.98 9.35
CA CYS A 290 -10.71 10.73 10.68
C CYS A 290 -11.83 9.70 10.66
N ASP A 291 -12.58 9.61 9.57
CA ASP A 291 -13.76 8.75 9.43
C ASP A 291 -13.39 7.30 9.09
N ARG A 292 -12.14 7.07 8.67
CA ARG A 292 -11.61 5.73 8.39
C ARG A 292 -11.34 4.98 9.70
N PRO A 293 -11.58 3.67 9.79
CA PRO A 293 -11.21 2.87 10.95
C PRO A 293 -9.67 2.80 11.12
N THR A 294 -9.24 2.30 12.28
CA THR A 294 -7.84 1.91 12.48
C THR A 294 -7.66 0.47 12.05
N MET A 295 -6.44 0.02 11.68
CA MET A 295 -6.26 -1.37 11.22
C MET A 295 -6.66 -2.42 12.27
N SER A 296 -6.45 -2.16 13.56
CA SER A 296 -6.94 -3.07 14.61
C SER A 296 -8.49 -3.15 14.62
N LYS A 297 -9.20 -2.04 14.32
CA LYS A 297 -10.66 -2.06 14.16
C LYS A 297 -11.09 -2.78 12.88
N VAL A 298 -10.31 -2.66 11.80
CA VAL A 298 -10.55 -3.41 10.56
C VAL A 298 -10.46 -4.91 10.80
N ILE A 299 -9.48 -5.39 11.59
CA ILE A 299 -9.39 -6.80 12.00
C ILE A 299 -10.68 -7.24 12.72
N GLU A 300 -11.10 -6.47 13.73
CA GLU A 300 -12.34 -6.75 14.48
C GLU A 300 -13.56 -6.83 13.54
N MET A 301 -13.68 -5.90 12.59
CA MET A 301 -14.78 -5.90 11.63
C MET A 301 -14.73 -7.12 10.69
N LEU A 302 -13.56 -7.49 10.16
CA LEU A 302 -13.42 -8.65 9.28
C LEU A 302 -13.71 -9.98 10.01
N GLU A 303 -13.32 -10.09 11.29
CA GLU A 303 -13.56 -11.26 12.13
C GLU A 303 -15.00 -11.31 12.68
N SER A 304 -15.75 -10.20 12.64
CA SER A 304 -17.14 -10.13 13.06
C SER A 304 -18.14 -10.71 12.04
N ASN A 305 -19.38 -10.89 12.47
CA ASN A 305 -20.51 -11.26 11.60
C ASN A 305 -20.95 -10.05 10.76
N VAL A 306 -21.37 -10.28 9.52
CA VAL A 306 -21.71 -9.20 8.59
C VAL A 306 -22.85 -8.31 9.09
N GLU A 307 -23.83 -8.89 9.79
CA GLU A 307 -25.00 -8.19 10.34
C GLU A 307 -24.63 -7.24 11.49
N SER A 308 -23.45 -7.41 12.08
CA SER A 308 -22.95 -6.52 13.13
C SER A 308 -22.27 -5.26 12.59
N ILE A 309 -22.04 -5.18 11.27
CA ILE A 309 -21.33 -4.08 10.64
C ILE A 309 -22.34 -3.15 9.96
N GLN A 310 -22.41 -1.91 10.45
CA GLN A 310 -23.24 -0.89 9.83
C GLN A 310 -22.62 -0.39 8.52
N MET A 311 -23.47 -0.02 7.57
CA MET A 311 -23.02 0.67 6.35
C MET A 311 -22.37 2.01 6.71
N PRO A 312 -21.19 2.33 6.12
CA PRO A 312 -20.59 3.65 6.26
C PRO A 312 -21.43 4.73 5.55
N PRO A 313 -21.09 6.02 5.72
CA PRO A 313 -21.55 7.06 4.82
C PRO A 313 -21.13 6.79 3.36
N LYS A 314 -21.91 7.33 2.41
CA LYS A 314 -21.59 7.22 0.97
C LYS A 314 -20.23 7.87 0.69
N PRO A 315 -19.27 7.15 0.08
CA PRO A 315 -17.97 7.73 -0.26
C PRO A 315 -18.12 8.93 -1.19
N SER A 316 -17.36 9.99 -0.92
CA SER A 316 -17.21 11.14 -1.82
C SER A 316 -15.84 11.11 -2.49
N LEU A 317 -15.80 11.46 -3.78
CA LEU A 317 -14.57 11.50 -4.58
C LEU A 317 -13.82 12.83 -4.44
N TYR A 318 -14.53 13.90 -4.08
CA TYR A 318 -13.98 15.24 -3.97
C TYR A 318 -14.54 15.95 -2.72
N PRO A 319 -13.78 16.87 -2.11
CA PRO A 319 -14.33 17.78 -1.12
C PRO A 319 -15.47 18.59 -1.75
N GLN A 320 -16.61 18.70 -1.07
CA GLN A 320 -17.61 19.70 -1.47
C GLN A 320 -17.09 21.08 -1.02
N GLU A 321 -17.17 22.07 -1.90
CA GLU A 321 -16.98 23.46 -1.51
C GLU A 321 -18.09 23.79 -0.51
N GLU A 322 -17.71 24.17 0.71
CA GLU A 322 -18.67 24.77 1.63
C GLU A 322 -19.07 26.12 1.01
N GLU A 323 -20.25 26.19 0.39
CA GLU A 323 -20.89 27.46 0.08
C GLU A 323 -21.10 28.19 1.42
N ASN A 324 -20.17 29.10 1.74
CA ASN A 324 -20.31 30.05 2.83
C ASN A 324 -21.45 31.02 2.50
N HIS A 325 -22.69 30.56 2.65
CA HIS A 325 -23.82 31.45 2.85
C HIS A 325 -23.78 31.94 4.30
N ASN A 326 -22.94 32.93 4.57
CA ASN A 326 -23.22 33.91 5.61
C ASN A 326 -22.70 35.29 5.19
N ILE A 327 -23.67 36.18 5.06
CA ILE A 327 -23.61 37.57 4.64
C ILE A 327 -22.82 38.39 5.65
N ASP A 328 -22.09 39.37 5.13
CA ASP A 328 -21.32 40.44 5.76
C ASP A 328 -21.77 40.89 7.18
N ASN A 329 -20.81 40.98 8.10
CA ASN A 329 -20.47 42.26 8.73
C ASN A 329 -19.10 42.24 9.44
N ALA A 330 -18.35 43.31 9.19
CA ALA A 330 -16.94 43.54 9.50
C ALA A 330 -16.57 43.56 10.99
N GLN A 331 -15.34 43.17 11.34
CA GLN A 331 -14.26 44.13 11.68
C GLN A 331 -12.91 43.44 11.98
N GLU A 332 -11.86 44.15 11.59
CA GLU A 332 -10.43 43.85 11.61
C GLU A 332 -9.88 43.32 12.94
N THR A 333 -8.93 42.38 12.88
CA THR A 333 -7.58 42.64 13.41
C THR A 333 -6.55 41.73 12.74
N ALA A 334 -5.48 42.35 12.24
CA ALA A 334 -4.40 41.74 11.48
C ALA A 334 -3.42 40.94 12.35
N CYS A 335 -2.83 39.88 11.79
CA CYS A 335 -1.39 39.65 11.98
C CYS A 335 -0.76 38.94 10.78
N SER A 336 0.24 39.61 10.23
CA SER A 336 1.05 39.29 9.06
C SER A 336 2.06 38.16 9.32
N SER A 337 2.28 37.31 8.32
CA SER A 337 3.64 36.94 7.90
C SER A 337 3.65 36.37 6.48
N LEU A 338 4.56 36.91 5.68
CA LEU A 338 4.75 36.68 4.25
C LEU A 338 5.02 35.21 3.90
N ALA A 339 4.41 34.74 2.81
CA ALA A 339 4.86 33.57 2.06
C ALA A 339 5.55 34.05 0.75
N PRO A 340 6.64 33.42 0.30
CA PRO A 340 7.14 33.66 -1.05
C PRO A 340 6.23 32.94 -2.04
N SER A 341 5.81 33.69 -3.05
CA SER A 341 5.20 33.21 -4.28
C SER A 341 6.20 32.37 -5.07
N GLU A 342 5.93 31.09 -5.28
CA GLU A 342 6.45 30.35 -6.42
C GLU A 342 5.33 29.54 -7.07
N GLU A 343 5.22 29.73 -8.38
CA GLU A 343 4.20 29.22 -9.28
C GLU A 343 4.18 27.68 -9.30
N VAL A 344 3.09 27.07 -8.84
CA VAL A 344 2.71 25.71 -9.21
C VAL A 344 1.39 25.79 -9.94
N SER A 345 1.44 26.33 -11.16
CA SER A 345 0.29 26.45 -12.05
C SER A 345 0.72 26.02 -13.44
N THR A 346 0.92 24.70 -13.64
CA THR A 346 0.94 24.12 -15.01
C THR A 346 0.68 22.61 -15.10
N GLU A 347 0.59 21.85 -14.00
CA GLU A 347 0.20 20.43 -14.07
C GLU A 347 -1.30 20.15 -13.82
N ILE A 348 -2.08 21.18 -13.45
CA ILE A 348 -3.52 21.04 -13.15
C ILE A 348 -4.38 20.93 -14.44
N SER A 349 -3.85 21.26 -15.62
CA SER A 349 -4.64 21.23 -16.87
C SER A 349 -4.65 19.90 -17.62
N LEU A 350 -4.03 18.83 -17.10
CA LEU A 350 -3.99 17.53 -17.77
C LEU A 350 -5.00 16.51 -17.21
N ILE A 351 -5.70 16.83 -16.12
CA ILE A 351 -6.73 15.96 -15.53
C ILE A 351 -8.15 16.33 -16.00
N SER A 352 -8.34 17.50 -16.62
CA SER A 352 -9.65 17.93 -17.12
C SER A 352 -9.98 17.47 -18.55
N ASN A 353 -9.02 16.92 -19.30
CA ASN A 353 -9.18 16.65 -20.75
C ASN A 353 -9.02 15.16 -21.13
N ALA A 354 -9.35 14.25 -20.22
CA ALA A 354 -9.43 12.82 -20.54
C ALA A 354 -10.77 12.20 -20.06
N TYR A 355 -11.87 12.86 -20.42
CA TYR A 355 -13.20 12.27 -20.47
C TYR A 355 -13.58 12.01 -21.92
#